data_AF-A0A3B9FGE1-F1
#
_entry.id   AF-A0A3B9FGE1-F1
#
_cell.length_a   1.000
_cell.length_b   1.000
_cell.length_c   1.000
_cell.angle_alpha   90.00
_cell.angle_beta   90.00
_cell.angle_gamma   90.00
#
_symmetry.space_group_name_H-M   'P 1'
#
loop_
_entity.id
_entity.type
_entity.pdbx_description
1 polymer ?
#
loop_
_entity_poly.entity_id
_entity_poly.type
_entity_poly.pdbx_seq_one_letter_code
_entity_poly.pdbx_strand_id
1 'polypeptide(L)'
;MTTTPAYNDLQQHIAALKERNLLIEVDRQIDKDSEMHALVRWQFIGGMKEEDRKAFLFTNVVDGKGRKFDIPVLVGGLAANRSIYSVGMGSSVDEIQAKWDNAISNPIDPQFIDDAPCHEIIEDGDSLSQPGHGLDALPIPVSTPGFDSAPTLSAGNVITKDPETGVQNMGTYRCALKAPDRLVVRMATRVGGAGGYQHYQKCQQMGITEMPVAIVLGCPPYVAFMGPQKLPLGVDEFTVAGGLAGAPINVTTAKSVDLVVPAEAEIVIEGFIDTTKVEPEGPFGES
;
A
#
# COMPACT_ATOMS: atom_id res chain seq x y z
N MET A 1 2.80 26.68 -4.24
CA MET A 1 1.34 26.50 -4.12
C MET A 1 1.08 25.13 -4.69
N THR A 2 0.84 24.13 -3.85
CA THR A 2 0.52 22.77 -4.30
C THR A 2 -0.83 22.82 -5.02
N THR A 3 -0.81 22.57 -6.33
CA THR A 3 -2.03 22.45 -7.13
C THR A 3 -2.73 21.17 -6.72
N THR A 4 -3.96 21.25 -6.20
CA THR A 4 -4.77 20.08 -5.92
C THR A 4 -4.89 19.21 -7.17
N PRO A 5 -4.55 17.91 -7.12
CA PRO A 5 -4.63 17.05 -8.29
C PRO A 5 -6.08 16.93 -8.81
N ALA A 6 -6.22 16.57 -10.09
CA ALA A 6 -7.52 16.38 -10.73
C ALA A 6 -8.22 15.06 -10.32
N TYR A 7 -7.63 14.31 -9.40
CA TYR A 7 -8.10 13.04 -8.86
C TYR A 7 -8.05 13.10 -7.33
N ASN A 8 -8.79 12.19 -6.67
CA ASN A 8 -8.79 12.13 -5.22
C ASN A 8 -7.51 11.47 -4.68
N ASP A 9 -6.86 12.12 -3.72
CA ASP A 9 -5.89 11.47 -2.83
C ASP A 9 -6.59 10.56 -1.79
N LEU A 10 -5.82 9.98 -0.86
CA LEU A 10 -6.40 9.11 0.18
C LEU A 10 -7.31 9.89 1.13
N GLN A 11 -6.95 11.12 1.52
CA GLN A 11 -7.71 11.92 2.47
C GLN A 11 -9.08 12.32 1.88
N GLN A 12 -9.09 12.74 0.62
CA GLN A 12 -10.31 13.03 -0.15
C GLN A 12 -11.16 11.78 -0.34
N HIS A 13 -10.53 10.61 -0.55
CA HIS A 13 -11.25 9.33 -0.61
C HIS A 13 -11.90 8.97 0.74
N ILE A 14 -11.18 9.09 1.86
CA ILE A 14 -11.73 8.88 3.21
C ILE A 14 -12.93 9.80 3.46
N ALA A 15 -12.83 11.09 3.10
CA ALA A 15 -13.92 12.04 3.21
C ALA A 15 -15.14 11.61 2.37
N ALA A 16 -14.92 11.19 1.12
CA ALA A 16 -15.98 10.70 0.24
C ALA A 16 -16.65 9.42 0.77
N LEU A 17 -15.90 8.51 1.41
CA LEU A 17 -16.47 7.34 2.07
C LEU A 17 -17.35 7.75 3.26
N LYS A 18 -16.93 8.72 4.07
CA LYS A 18 -17.70 9.25 5.20
C LYS A 18 -19.03 9.86 4.73
N GLU A 19 -18.99 10.74 3.73
CA GLU A 19 -20.18 11.38 3.16
C GLU A 19 -21.20 10.37 2.64
N ARG A 20 -20.74 9.24 2.11
CA ARG A 20 -21.59 8.17 1.57
C ARG A 20 -21.98 7.11 2.61
N ASN A 21 -21.68 7.34 3.89
CA ASN A 21 -21.93 6.39 4.97
C ASN A 21 -21.29 5.01 4.70
N LEU A 22 -20.08 5.00 4.13
CA LEU A 22 -19.27 3.80 3.84
C LEU A 22 -18.08 3.64 4.80
N LEU A 23 -17.89 4.59 5.71
CA LEU A 23 -16.82 4.61 6.70
C LEU A 23 -17.39 4.61 8.12
N ILE A 24 -16.80 3.80 8.99
CA ILE A 24 -16.98 3.86 10.44
C ILE A 24 -15.71 4.46 11.04
N GLU A 25 -15.84 5.59 11.74
CA GLU A 25 -14.76 6.15 12.55
C GLU A 25 -14.81 5.56 13.96
N VAL A 26 -13.66 5.10 14.45
CA VAL A 26 -13.50 4.52 15.78
C VAL A 26 -12.47 5.34 16.55
N ASP A 27 -12.97 6.13 17.50
CA ASP A 27 -12.24 7.06 18.36
C ASP A 27 -11.95 6.50 19.76
N ARG A 28 -12.70 5.46 20.17
CA ARG A 28 -12.33 4.67 21.34
C ARG A 28 -10.93 4.09 21.15
N GLN A 29 -10.21 3.96 22.26
CA GLN A 29 -8.93 3.26 22.25
C GLN A 29 -9.11 1.84 21.69
N ILE A 30 -8.21 1.43 20.79
CA ILE A 30 -8.20 0.10 20.20
C ILE A 30 -6.78 -0.47 20.12
N ASP A 31 -6.64 -1.72 20.52
CA ASP A 31 -5.38 -2.47 20.40
C ASP A 31 -5.21 -3.02 18.96
N LYS A 32 -4.14 -2.60 18.28
CA LYS A 32 -3.79 -3.06 16.93
C LYS A 32 -3.34 -4.53 16.89
N ASP A 33 -2.87 -5.08 18.00
CA ASP A 33 -2.31 -6.44 18.08
C ASP A 33 -3.39 -7.50 18.34
N SER A 34 -4.53 -7.11 18.90
CA SER A 34 -5.56 -8.06 19.35
C SER A 34 -6.99 -7.72 18.91
N GLU A 35 -7.36 -6.44 18.82
CA GLU A 35 -8.75 -6.02 18.59
C GLU A 35 -9.03 -5.57 17.16
N MET A 36 -8.15 -4.75 16.58
CA MET A 36 -8.43 -3.98 15.38
C MET A 36 -8.91 -4.83 14.19
N HIS A 37 -8.08 -5.76 13.72
CA HIS A 37 -8.46 -6.62 12.60
C HIS A 37 -9.55 -7.63 12.97
N ALA A 38 -9.63 -8.07 14.23
CA ALA A 38 -10.71 -8.96 14.68
C ALA A 38 -12.08 -8.28 14.56
N LEU A 39 -12.18 -7.01 14.97
CA LEU A 39 -13.39 -6.19 14.83
C LEU A 39 -13.79 -6.02 13.36
N VAL A 40 -12.83 -5.66 12.50
CA VAL A 40 -13.11 -5.48 11.06
C VAL A 40 -13.49 -6.81 10.41
N ARG A 41 -12.84 -7.92 10.79
CA ARG A 41 -13.08 -9.26 10.21
C ARG A 41 -14.51 -9.74 10.43
N TRP A 42 -15.17 -9.35 11.53
CA TRP A 42 -16.55 -9.77 11.83
C TRP A 42 -17.52 -9.51 10.68
N GLN A 43 -17.35 -8.43 9.90
CA GLN A 43 -18.22 -8.14 8.75
C GLN A 43 -18.05 -9.13 7.58
N PHE A 44 -16.94 -9.88 7.53
CA PHE A 44 -16.66 -10.86 6.48
C PHE A 44 -17.05 -12.28 6.87
N ILE A 45 -16.97 -12.62 8.16
CA ILE A 45 -17.28 -13.98 8.67
C ILE A 45 -18.66 -14.10 9.33
N GLY A 46 -19.25 -12.97 9.76
CA GLY A 46 -20.45 -12.94 10.60
C GLY A 46 -21.79 -12.94 9.85
N GLY A 47 -21.82 -13.24 8.54
CA GLY A 47 -23.05 -13.29 7.76
C GLY A 47 -23.65 -11.92 7.37
N MET A 48 -22.90 -10.84 7.56
CA MET A 48 -23.28 -9.51 7.05
C MET A 48 -23.25 -9.52 5.51
N LYS A 49 -24.27 -8.92 4.89
CA LYS A 49 -24.30 -8.76 3.42
C LYS A 49 -23.15 -7.87 2.98
N GLU A 50 -22.65 -8.11 1.78
CA GLU A 50 -21.53 -7.34 1.23
C GLU A 50 -21.81 -5.83 1.18
N GLU A 51 -23.02 -5.44 0.79
CA GLU A 51 -23.46 -4.03 0.71
C GLU A 51 -23.44 -3.30 2.07
N ASP A 52 -23.59 -4.03 3.17
CA ASP A 52 -23.62 -3.48 4.52
C ASP A 52 -22.21 -3.30 5.12
N ARG A 53 -21.19 -3.91 4.50
CA ARG A 53 -19.78 -3.79 4.93
C ARG A 53 -19.29 -2.34 4.83
N LYS A 54 -18.35 -1.97 5.69
CA LYS A 54 -17.78 -0.62 5.82
C LYS A 54 -16.26 -0.67 5.89
N ALA A 55 -15.64 0.42 5.46
CA ALA A 55 -14.28 0.76 5.85
C ALA A 55 -14.25 1.22 7.31
N PHE A 56 -13.12 1.08 7.98
CA PHE A 56 -12.92 1.50 9.36
C PHE A 56 -11.71 2.43 9.46
N LEU A 57 -11.86 3.60 10.08
CA LEU A 57 -10.77 4.50 10.42
C LEU A 57 -10.59 4.54 11.93
N PHE A 58 -9.46 4.01 12.41
CA PHE A 58 -9.10 3.99 13.82
C PHE A 58 -8.19 5.17 14.14
N THR A 59 -8.63 6.07 15.04
CA THR A 59 -7.92 7.32 15.34
C THR A 59 -7.24 7.32 16.71
N ASN A 60 -7.45 6.29 17.53
CA ASN A 60 -6.89 6.16 18.87
C ASN A 60 -6.29 4.76 19.05
N VAL A 61 -5.11 4.57 18.44
CA VAL A 61 -4.47 3.25 18.32
C VAL A 61 -3.44 3.05 19.43
N VAL A 62 -3.49 1.87 20.06
CA VAL A 62 -2.46 1.37 20.98
C VAL A 62 -1.99 -0.03 20.58
N ASP A 63 -0.90 -0.51 21.16
CA ASP A 63 -0.49 -1.92 21.09
C ASP A 63 -0.87 -2.70 22.36
N GLY A 64 -0.58 -4.00 22.37
CA GLY A 64 -0.86 -4.88 23.52
C GLY A 64 -0.08 -4.53 24.79
N LYS A 65 0.89 -3.60 24.72
CA LYS A 65 1.64 -3.06 25.86
C LYS A 65 1.15 -1.67 26.29
N GLY A 66 0.13 -1.12 25.61
CA GLY A 66 -0.42 0.19 25.88
C GLY A 66 0.38 1.35 25.29
N ARG A 67 1.35 1.10 24.40
CA ARG A 67 2.02 2.18 23.66
C ARG A 67 1.03 2.82 22.72
N LYS A 68 0.98 4.16 22.72
CA LYS A 68 0.13 4.94 21.82
C LYS A 68 0.85 5.25 20.50
N PHE A 69 0.09 5.28 19.41
CA PHE A 69 0.55 5.68 18.09
C PHE A 69 -0.19 6.94 17.64
N ASP A 70 0.51 7.82 16.93
CA ASP A 70 -0.06 9.09 16.43
C ASP A 70 -0.70 8.97 15.04
N ILE A 71 -0.39 7.89 14.31
CA ILE A 71 -0.87 7.65 12.96
C ILE A 71 -2.22 6.89 13.02
N PRO A 72 -3.30 7.40 12.39
CA PRO A 72 -4.55 6.66 12.28
C PRO A 72 -4.43 5.49 11.30
N VAL A 73 -5.24 4.44 11.49
CA VAL A 73 -5.23 3.25 10.62
C VAL A 73 -6.54 3.10 9.88
N LEU A 74 -6.49 3.14 8.55
CA LEU A 74 -7.61 2.83 7.68
C LEU A 74 -7.58 1.34 7.29
N VAL A 75 -8.64 0.61 7.61
CA VAL A 75 -8.80 -0.80 7.26
C VAL A 75 -10.02 -0.97 6.35
N GLY A 76 -9.85 -1.70 5.24
CA GLY A 76 -10.95 -1.93 4.28
C GLY A 76 -11.31 -0.71 3.42
N GLY A 77 -10.49 0.35 3.46
CA GLY A 77 -10.74 1.62 2.78
C GLY A 77 -10.80 1.56 1.26
N LEU A 78 -10.25 0.53 0.62
CA LEU A 78 -10.16 0.45 -0.84
C LEU A 78 -11.23 -0.43 -1.48
N ALA A 79 -11.55 -1.56 -0.87
CA ALA A 79 -12.42 -2.58 -1.50
C ALA A 79 -13.09 -3.52 -0.49
N ALA A 80 -13.47 -3.06 0.71
CA ALA A 80 -14.24 -3.90 1.64
C ALA A 80 -15.62 -4.30 1.09
N ASN A 81 -16.15 -3.53 0.13
CA ASN A 81 -17.26 -3.90 -0.75
C ASN A 81 -17.18 -3.15 -2.10
N ARG A 82 -18.09 -3.49 -3.02
CA ARG A 82 -18.18 -2.85 -4.34
C ARG A 82 -18.47 -1.35 -4.30
N SER A 83 -19.21 -0.85 -3.31
CA SER A 83 -19.51 0.58 -3.18
C SER A 83 -18.28 1.40 -2.81
N ILE A 84 -17.46 0.92 -1.86
CA ILE A 84 -16.18 1.52 -1.48
C ILE A 84 -15.24 1.56 -2.68
N TYR A 85 -15.17 0.43 -3.42
CA TYR A 85 -14.36 0.36 -4.63
C TYR A 85 -14.83 1.36 -5.70
N SER A 86 -16.15 1.49 -5.90
CA SER A 86 -16.75 2.47 -6.81
C SER A 86 -16.42 3.92 -6.43
N VAL A 87 -16.35 4.25 -5.14
CA VAL A 87 -15.90 5.58 -4.69
C VAL A 87 -14.46 5.84 -5.11
N GLY A 88 -13.55 4.90 -4.85
CA GLY A 88 -12.14 5.04 -5.22
C GLY A 88 -11.94 5.10 -6.73
N MET A 89 -12.76 4.37 -7.49
CA MET A 89 -12.76 4.38 -8.95
C MET A 89 -13.43 5.61 -9.56
N GLY A 90 -14.09 6.46 -8.76
CA GLY A 90 -14.85 7.61 -9.26
C GLY A 90 -15.86 7.26 -10.36
N SER A 91 -16.43 6.06 -10.32
CA SER A 91 -17.29 5.50 -11.39
C SER A 91 -18.29 4.51 -10.81
N SER A 92 -19.44 4.34 -11.46
CA SER A 92 -20.44 3.37 -10.99
C SER A 92 -19.92 1.94 -11.13
N VAL A 93 -20.43 1.04 -10.30
CA VAL A 93 -20.01 -0.37 -10.26
C VAL A 93 -20.09 -1.06 -11.63
N ASP A 94 -21.08 -0.73 -12.44
CA ASP A 94 -21.33 -1.35 -13.75
C ASP A 94 -20.38 -0.83 -14.85
N GLU A 95 -19.76 0.34 -14.63
CA GLU A 95 -18.84 0.98 -15.58
C GLU A 95 -17.37 0.65 -15.30
N ILE A 96 -17.05 0.09 -14.13
CA ILE A 96 -15.68 -0.17 -13.69
C ILE A 96 -14.89 -0.98 -14.72
N GLN A 97 -15.48 -2.03 -15.30
CA GLN A 97 -14.78 -2.84 -16.29
C GLN A 97 -14.43 -2.02 -17.54
N ALA A 98 -15.39 -1.26 -18.07
CA ALA A 98 -15.16 -0.40 -19.23
C ALA A 98 -14.12 0.69 -18.93
N LYS A 99 -14.09 1.20 -17.69
CA LYS A 99 -13.10 2.17 -17.24
C LYS A 99 -11.68 1.58 -17.23
N TRP A 100 -11.52 0.34 -16.76
CA TRP A 100 -10.25 -0.38 -16.86
C TRP A 100 -9.80 -0.60 -18.30
N ASP A 101 -10.70 -1.09 -19.15
CA ASP A 101 -10.40 -1.36 -20.55
C ASP A 101 -9.96 -0.08 -21.27
N ASN A 102 -10.62 1.04 -20.98
CA ASN A 102 -10.27 2.35 -21.50
C ASN A 102 -8.89 2.81 -21.01
N ALA A 103 -8.61 2.71 -19.71
CA ALA A 103 -7.35 3.14 -19.12
C ALA A 103 -6.14 2.33 -19.62
N ILE A 104 -6.30 1.01 -19.78
CA ILE A 104 -5.27 0.14 -20.35
C ILE A 104 -4.99 0.49 -21.82
N SER A 105 -6.04 0.85 -22.57
CA SER A 105 -5.91 1.22 -24.00
C SER A 105 -5.45 2.66 -24.22
N ASN A 106 -5.64 3.54 -23.24
CA ASN A 106 -5.34 4.97 -23.30
C ASN A 106 -4.61 5.40 -22.02
N PRO A 107 -3.39 4.87 -21.78
CA PRO A 107 -2.60 5.28 -20.62
C PRO A 107 -2.21 6.76 -20.72
N ILE A 108 -2.03 7.41 -19.57
CA ILE A 108 -1.63 8.81 -19.46
C ILE A 108 -0.35 8.87 -18.65
N ASP A 109 0.73 9.41 -19.23
CA ASP A 109 2.02 9.51 -18.56
C ASP A 109 1.92 10.30 -17.25
N PRO A 110 2.65 9.89 -16.20
CA PRO A 110 2.66 10.60 -14.93
C PRO A 110 3.35 11.95 -15.05
N GLN A 111 3.04 12.84 -14.11
CA GLN A 111 3.66 14.16 -13.99
C GLN A 111 4.65 14.16 -12.83
N PHE A 112 5.92 14.46 -13.09
CA PHE A 112 6.89 14.68 -12.02
C PHE A 112 6.63 16.02 -11.32
N ILE A 113 6.63 16.01 -9.99
CA ILE A 113 6.54 17.22 -9.16
C ILE A 113 7.68 17.26 -8.14
N ASP A 114 8.24 18.45 -7.91
CA ASP A 114 9.37 18.65 -6.98
C ASP A 114 8.90 18.75 -5.52
N ASP A 115 7.81 19.47 -5.28
CA ASP A 115 7.21 19.70 -3.96
C ASP A 115 6.18 18.60 -3.63
N ALA A 116 6.65 17.37 -3.46
CA ALA A 116 5.79 16.21 -3.18
C ALA A 116 5.38 16.12 -1.68
N PRO A 117 4.08 16.03 -1.37
CA PRO A 117 3.59 15.89 0.02
C PRO A 117 4.20 14.71 0.80
N CYS A 118 4.49 13.60 0.13
CA CYS A 118 5.13 12.45 0.77
C CYS A 118 6.56 12.71 1.30
N HIS A 119 7.14 13.88 0.99
CA HIS A 119 8.46 14.31 1.47
C HIS A 119 8.40 15.37 2.58
N GLU A 120 7.22 15.68 3.14
CA GLU A 120 7.07 16.65 4.23
C GLU A 120 7.83 16.24 5.50
N ILE A 121 7.89 14.93 5.78
CA ILE A 121 8.63 14.35 6.90
C ILE A 121 9.58 13.29 6.36
N ILE A 122 10.87 13.39 6.70
CA ILE A 122 11.90 12.44 6.30
C ILE A 122 12.63 11.98 7.56
N GLU A 123 12.65 10.67 7.79
CA GLU A 123 13.49 10.01 8.79
C GLU A 123 14.50 9.11 8.05
N ASP A 124 15.79 9.23 8.38
CA ASP A 124 16.85 8.45 7.75
C ASP A 124 17.98 8.06 8.73
N GLY A 125 18.87 7.19 8.25
CA GLY A 125 20.07 6.76 8.98
C GLY A 125 19.77 6.12 10.34
N ASP A 126 20.62 6.41 11.33
CA ASP A 126 20.58 5.80 12.67
C ASP A 126 19.31 6.14 13.47
N SER A 127 18.51 7.13 13.01
CA SER A 127 17.24 7.49 13.65
C SER A 127 16.19 6.39 13.50
N LEU A 128 16.21 5.64 12.39
CA LEU A 128 15.22 4.59 12.08
C LEU A 128 15.21 3.43 13.09
N SER A 129 16.35 3.16 13.73
CA SER A 129 16.46 2.08 14.72
C SER A 129 16.14 2.54 16.14
N GLN A 130 15.81 3.83 16.36
CA GLN A 130 15.44 4.34 17.68
C GLN A 130 13.98 3.97 18.03
N PRO A 131 13.66 3.76 19.32
CA PRO A 131 12.29 3.47 19.75
C PRO A 131 11.31 4.57 19.32
N GLY A 132 10.20 4.18 18.70
CA GLY A 132 9.17 5.12 18.21
C GLY A 132 9.51 5.83 16.90
N HIS A 133 10.58 5.43 16.20
CA HIS A 133 10.96 5.92 14.87
C HIS A 133 10.92 4.80 13.84
N GLY A 134 11.10 5.14 12.56
CA GLY A 134 11.12 4.18 11.46
C GLY A 134 9.85 3.31 11.45
N LEU A 135 10.02 1.99 11.31
CA LEU A 135 8.89 1.06 11.29
C LEU A 135 8.25 0.88 12.67
N ASP A 136 8.96 1.20 13.75
CA ASP A 136 8.43 1.10 15.11
C ASP A 136 7.42 2.21 15.43
N ALA A 137 7.48 3.33 14.70
CA ALA A 137 6.50 4.41 14.74
C ALA A 137 5.14 4.01 14.12
N LEU A 138 5.13 2.99 13.26
CA LEU A 138 3.94 2.61 12.50
C LEU A 138 3.02 1.68 13.31
N PRO A 139 1.71 1.95 13.37
CA PRO A 139 0.73 1.08 14.00
C PRO A 139 0.41 -0.16 13.12
N ILE A 140 1.42 -0.95 12.76
CA ILE A 140 1.25 -2.15 11.93
C ILE A 140 0.43 -3.18 12.72
N PRO A 141 -0.77 -3.57 12.25
CA PRO A 141 -1.65 -4.47 12.98
C PRO A 141 -1.21 -5.93 12.85
N VAL A 142 -1.63 -6.75 13.81
CA VAL A 142 -1.64 -8.21 13.68
C VAL A 142 -2.97 -8.60 13.07
N SER A 143 -2.96 -9.29 11.93
CA SER A 143 -4.22 -9.57 11.23
C SER A 143 -5.02 -10.65 11.95
N THR A 144 -4.38 -11.76 12.29
CA THR A 144 -4.99 -12.91 12.96
C THR A 144 -4.31 -13.14 14.32
N PRO A 145 -4.75 -12.44 15.38
CA PRO A 145 -4.15 -12.56 16.70
C PRO A 145 -4.09 -14.01 17.18
N GLY A 146 -2.92 -14.43 17.67
CA GLY A 146 -2.64 -15.81 18.10
C GLY A 146 -2.28 -16.79 16.98
N PHE A 147 -2.38 -16.39 15.71
CA PHE A 147 -2.08 -17.26 14.55
C PHE A 147 -1.06 -16.66 13.59
N ASP A 148 -1.05 -15.35 13.39
CA ASP A 148 -0.04 -14.70 12.55
C ASP A 148 1.33 -14.68 13.26
N SER A 149 2.39 -14.87 12.47
CA SER A 149 3.78 -14.88 12.97
C SER A 149 4.34 -13.50 13.32
N ALA A 150 3.76 -12.43 12.76
CA ALA A 150 4.22 -11.05 12.95
C ALA A 150 3.14 -10.03 12.54
N PRO A 151 3.18 -8.79 13.09
CA PRO A 151 2.46 -7.66 12.51
C PRO A 151 2.84 -7.49 11.03
N THR A 152 1.87 -7.23 10.18
CA THR A 152 2.07 -7.31 8.73
C THR A 152 1.34 -6.20 7.99
N LEU A 153 2.07 -5.49 7.12
CA LEU A 153 1.49 -4.58 6.14
C LEU A 153 0.80 -5.42 5.06
N SER A 154 -0.53 -5.32 4.95
CA SER A 154 -1.33 -6.12 4.01
C SER A 154 -1.72 -5.38 2.73
N ALA A 155 -1.53 -4.07 2.68
CA ALA A 155 -1.90 -3.20 1.57
C ALA A 155 -0.71 -2.31 1.12
N GLY A 156 0.50 -2.86 1.16
CA GLY A 156 1.69 -2.18 0.66
C GLY A 156 1.81 -2.30 -0.85
N ASN A 157 1.84 -1.17 -1.55
CA ASN A 157 2.22 -1.10 -2.96
C ASN A 157 3.75 -1.09 -3.03
N VAL A 158 4.34 -2.24 -3.34
CA VAL A 158 5.78 -2.43 -3.36
C VAL A 158 6.30 -2.20 -4.76
N ILE A 159 7.21 -1.23 -4.88
CA ILE A 159 7.81 -0.78 -6.11
C ILE A 159 9.24 -1.30 -6.17
N THR A 160 9.58 -1.93 -7.28
CA THR A 160 10.96 -2.36 -7.61
C THR A 160 11.22 -2.10 -9.08
N LYS A 161 12.48 -2.21 -9.50
CA LYS A 161 12.92 -1.91 -10.87
C LYS A 161 13.68 -3.10 -11.44
N ASP A 162 13.41 -3.42 -12.70
CA ASP A 162 14.18 -4.43 -13.42
C ASP A 162 15.65 -3.95 -13.55
N PRO A 163 16.63 -4.70 -13.04
CA PRO A 163 18.03 -4.28 -13.02
C PRO A 163 18.66 -4.19 -14.43
N GLU A 164 18.04 -4.81 -15.44
CA GLU A 164 18.53 -4.77 -16.83
C GLU A 164 17.89 -3.65 -17.65
N THR A 165 16.55 -3.50 -17.52
CA THR A 165 15.77 -2.61 -18.40
C THR A 165 15.44 -1.28 -17.77
N GLY A 166 15.49 -1.18 -16.44
CA GLY A 166 15.07 0.02 -15.71
C GLY A 166 13.55 0.19 -15.62
N VAL A 167 12.75 -0.77 -16.10
CA VAL A 167 11.28 -0.71 -16.00
C VAL A 167 10.85 -1.01 -14.57
N GLN A 168 9.95 -0.18 -14.03
CA GLN A 168 9.40 -0.42 -12.70
C GLN A 168 8.25 -1.43 -12.73
N ASN A 169 8.05 -2.10 -11.59
CA ASN A 169 6.83 -2.83 -11.29
C ASN A 169 6.31 -2.37 -9.94
N MET A 170 5.00 -2.19 -9.84
CA MET A 170 4.30 -1.97 -8.58
C MET A 170 3.35 -3.13 -8.30
N GLY A 171 3.61 -3.88 -7.23
CA GLY A 171 2.80 -5.02 -6.83
C GLY A 171 2.31 -4.90 -5.39
N THR A 172 1.11 -5.39 -5.10
CA THR A 172 0.67 -5.55 -3.70
C THR A 172 1.32 -6.81 -3.12
N TYR A 173 2.27 -6.62 -2.21
CA TYR A 173 2.88 -7.70 -1.43
C TYR A 173 2.70 -7.42 0.05
N ARG A 174 2.52 -8.50 0.82
CA ARG A 174 2.54 -8.36 2.27
C ARG A 174 3.98 -8.23 2.78
N CYS A 175 4.15 -7.40 3.80
CA CYS A 175 5.45 -7.12 4.41
C CYS A 175 5.36 -7.32 5.93
N ALA A 176 6.02 -8.35 6.44
CA ALA A 176 6.00 -8.73 7.86
C ALA A 176 7.09 -7.96 8.64
N LEU A 177 6.72 -7.35 9.77
CA LEU A 177 7.63 -6.60 10.63
C LEU A 177 8.58 -7.52 11.40
N LYS A 178 9.90 -7.27 11.29
CA LYS A 178 10.94 -8.06 11.96
C LYS A 178 11.76 -7.25 12.96
N ALA A 179 12.02 -5.99 12.65
CA ALA A 179 12.74 -5.05 13.50
C ALA A 179 12.29 -3.61 13.15
N PRO A 180 12.64 -2.59 13.95
CA PRO A 180 12.34 -1.18 13.66
C PRO A 180 12.80 -0.69 12.28
N ASP A 181 13.76 -1.36 11.67
CA ASP A 181 14.36 -1.05 10.37
C ASP A 181 14.28 -2.20 9.36
N ARG A 182 13.52 -3.28 9.65
CA ARG A 182 13.48 -4.48 8.82
C ARG A 182 12.08 -5.06 8.64
N LEU A 183 11.72 -5.25 7.37
CA LEU A 183 10.55 -6.02 6.92
C LEU A 183 11.00 -7.26 6.15
N VAL A 184 10.13 -8.27 6.10
CA VAL A 184 10.23 -9.37 5.12
C VAL A 184 9.09 -9.25 4.13
N VAL A 185 9.42 -9.15 2.84
CA VAL A 185 8.44 -8.98 1.76
C VAL A 185 8.17 -10.32 1.09
N ARG A 186 6.91 -10.77 1.09
CA ARG A 186 6.53 -11.99 0.37
C ARG A 186 6.20 -11.68 -1.09
N MET A 187 7.20 -11.74 -1.97
CA MET A 187 7.02 -11.52 -3.42
C MET A 187 6.65 -12.78 -4.21
N ALA A 188 6.91 -13.97 -3.66
CA ALA A 188 6.60 -15.25 -4.29
C ALA A 188 5.16 -15.69 -3.97
N THR A 189 4.17 -14.92 -4.42
CA THR A 189 2.75 -15.18 -4.13
C THR A 189 2.10 -16.19 -5.07
N ARG A 190 2.74 -16.53 -6.20
CA ARG A 190 2.15 -17.43 -7.22
C ARG A 190 3.19 -18.23 -8.03
N VAL A 191 2.72 -19.35 -8.60
CA VAL A 191 3.44 -20.13 -9.62
C VAL A 191 3.61 -19.25 -10.87
N GLY A 192 4.86 -19.07 -11.32
CA GLY A 192 5.22 -18.16 -12.42
C GLY A 192 5.70 -16.75 -11.99
N GLY A 193 5.58 -16.41 -10.71
CA GLY A 193 6.14 -15.18 -10.12
C GLY A 193 5.31 -13.90 -10.33
N ALA A 194 5.48 -12.93 -9.44
CA ALA A 194 5.05 -11.55 -9.62
C ALA A 194 6.24 -10.69 -10.10
N GLY A 195 6.02 -9.49 -10.66
CA GLY A 195 7.08 -8.67 -11.27
C GLY A 195 8.27 -8.42 -10.32
N GLY A 196 8.00 -8.01 -9.07
CA GLY A 196 9.05 -7.85 -8.05
C GLY A 196 9.85 -9.13 -7.76
N TYR A 197 9.24 -10.31 -7.83
CA TYR A 197 9.97 -11.58 -7.70
C TYR A 197 10.88 -11.86 -8.90
N GLN A 198 10.44 -11.49 -10.11
CA GLN A 198 11.29 -11.60 -11.31
C GLN A 198 12.49 -10.65 -11.20
N HIS A 199 12.29 -9.42 -10.73
CA HIS A 199 13.37 -8.47 -10.46
C HIS A 199 14.37 -9.04 -9.43
N TYR A 200 13.86 -9.61 -8.34
CA TYR A 200 14.68 -10.29 -7.32
C TYR A 200 15.55 -11.40 -7.93
N GLN A 201 14.96 -12.28 -8.76
CA GLN A 201 15.69 -13.37 -9.41
C GLN A 201 16.76 -12.86 -10.39
N LYS A 202 16.48 -11.79 -11.14
CA LYS A 202 17.47 -11.16 -12.04
C LYS A 202 18.62 -10.57 -11.24
N CYS A 203 18.33 -9.83 -10.16
CA CYS A 203 19.35 -9.30 -9.25
C CYS A 203 20.25 -10.42 -8.72
N GLN A 204 19.67 -11.56 -8.28
CA GLN A 204 20.46 -12.73 -7.86
C GLN A 204 21.36 -13.26 -8.98
N GLN A 205 20.85 -13.41 -10.20
CA GLN A 205 21.62 -13.89 -11.36
C GLN A 205 22.77 -12.95 -11.75
N MET A 206 22.58 -11.64 -11.55
CA MET A 206 23.57 -10.61 -11.82
C MET A 206 24.54 -10.37 -10.65
N GLY A 207 24.35 -11.03 -9.50
CA GLY A 207 25.16 -10.83 -8.29
C GLY A 207 24.89 -9.51 -7.57
N ILE A 208 23.76 -8.85 -7.83
CA ILE A 208 23.32 -7.65 -7.13
C ILE A 208 22.77 -8.07 -5.77
N THR A 209 23.46 -7.71 -4.69
CA THR A 209 23.12 -8.11 -3.31
C THR A 209 22.07 -7.22 -2.66
N GLU A 210 21.90 -5.99 -3.14
CA GLU A 210 20.97 -4.98 -2.60
C GLU A 210 20.05 -4.50 -3.73
N MET A 211 18.83 -5.02 -3.77
CA MET A 211 17.82 -4.60 -4.75
C MET A 211 17.01 -3.42 -4.20
N PRO A 212 17.01 -2.25 -4.84
CA PRO A 212 16.22 -1.10 -4.37
C PRO A 212 14.73 -1.42 -4.30
N VAL A 213 14.08 -0.96 -3.23
CA VAL A 213 12.64 -1.12 -3.02
C VAL A 213 12.03 0.13 -2.37
N ALA A 214 10.80 0.46 -2.76
CA ALA A 214 9.95 1.42 -2.05
C ALA A 214 8.60 0.76 -1.73
N ILE A 215 8.11 0.90 -0.51
CA ILE A 215 6.80 0.39 -0.08
C ILE A 215 5.91 1.60 0.21
N VAL A 216 4.88 1.76 -0.59
CA VAL A 216 3.92 2.87 -0.47
C VAL A 216 2.72 2.41 0.36
N LEU A 217 2.41 3.14 1.43
CA LEU A 217 1.24 2.94 2.27
C LEU A 217 0.37 4.20 2.23
N GLY A 218 -0.88 4.02 1.81
CA GLY A 218 -1.80 5.14 1.60
C GLY A 218 -1.38 5.97 0.41
N CYS A 219 -2.17 5.95 -0.65
CA CYS A 219 -1.93 6.73 -1.86
C CYS A 219 -3.28 6.95 -2.57
N PRO A 220 -3.34 7.77 -3.64
CA PRO A 220 -4.57 7.92 -4.42
C PRO A 220 -5.15 6.55 -4.80
N PRO A 221 -6.47 6.29 -4.65
CA PRO A 221 -7.05 4.98 -4.89
C PRO A 221 -6.72 4.39 -6.27
N TYR A 222 -6.69 5.22 -7.31
CA TYR A 222 -6.30 4.82 -8.66
C TYR A 222 -4.90 4.19 -8.73
N VAL A 223 -3.96 4.68 -7.92
CA VAL A 223 -2.62 4.11 -7.79
C VAL A 223 -2.66 2.82 -6.98
N ALA A 224 -3.36 2.83 -5.84
CA ALA A 224 -3.46 1.66 -4.96
C ALA A 224 -4.01 0.42 -5.70
N PHE A 225 -5.02 0.61 -6.57
CA PHE A 225 -5.64 -0.45 -7.36
C PHE A 225 -4.73 -1.08 -8.41
N MET A 226 -3.61 -0.47 -8.77
CA MET A 226 -2.66 -1.06 -9.71
C MET A 226 -1.89 -2.23 -9.11
N GLY A 227 -1.63 -2.21 -7.79
CA GLY A 227 -0.85 -3.24 -7.11
C GLY A 227 -1.36 -4.68 -7.32
N PRO A 228 -2.67 -4.97 -7.22
CA PRO A 228 -3.21 -6.30 -7.52
C PRO A 228 -3.43 -6.57 -9.03
N GLN A 229 -3.35 -5.54 -9.89
CA GLN A 229 -3.71 -5.65 -11.30
C GLN A 229 -2.65 -6.44 -12.08
N LYS A 230 -3.11 -7.25 -13.04
CA LYS A 230 -2.24 -7.98 -13.97
C LYS A 230 -2.12 -7.20 -15.27
N LEU A 231 -1.20 -6.25 -15.31
CA LEU A 231 -0.84 -5.59 -16.55
C LEU A 231 0.11 -6.46 -17.39
N PRO A 232 0.14 -6.26 -18.72
CA PRO A 232 1.20 -6.80 -19.56
C PRO A 232 2.58 -6.35 -19.07
N LEU A 233 3.59 -7.19 -19.25
CA LEU A 233 4.98 -6.82 -18.94
C LEU A 233 5.41 -5.59 -19.75
N GLY A 234 6.12 -4.67 -19.11
CA GLY A 234 6.61 -3.44 -19.74
C GLY A 234 5.62 -2.27 -19.74
N VAL A 235 4.40 -2.45 -19.22
CA VAL A 235 3.46 -1.35 -18.99
C VAL A 235 3.68 -0.79 -17.59
N ASP A 236 3.99 0.50 -17.50
CA ASP A 236 4.15 1.21 -16.23
C ASP A 236 2.78 1.40 -15.57
N GLU A 237 2.62 0.88 -14.35
CA GLU A 237 1.39 0.97 -13.57
C GLU A 237 0.89 2.40 -13.37
N PHE A 238 1.76 3.40 -13.24
CA PHE A 238 1.36 4.80 -13.06
C PHE A 238 0.68 5.38 -14.30
N THR A 239 1.06 4.90 -15.49
CA THR A 239 0.45 5.37 -16.75
C THR A 239 -1.00 4.91 -16.88
N VAL A 240 -1.29 3.66 -16.46
CA VAL A 240 -2.65 3.11 -16.42
C VAL A 240 -3.45 3.75 -15.29
N ALA A 241 -2.83 4.02 -14.13
CA ALA A 241 -3.48 4.80 -13.07
C ALA A 241 -3.89 6.20 -13.56
N GLY A 242 -3.05 6.84 -14.39
CA GLY A 242 -3.39 8.12 -15.04
C GLY A 242 -4.58 7.99 -15.98
N GLY A 243 -4.63 6.92 -16.78
CA GLY A 243 -5.80 6.58 -17.61
C GLY A 243 -7.09 6.40 -16.79
N LEU A 244 -7.02 5.75 -15.62
CA LEU A 244 -8.16 5.63 -14.71
C LEU A 244 -8.58 6.97 -14.09
N ALA A 245 -7.60 7.78 -13.71
CA ALA A 245 -7.84 9.11 -13.16
C ALA A 245 -8.38 10.08 -14.24
N GLY A 246 -8.09 9.83 -15.51
CA GLY A 246 -8.32 10.76 -16.62
C GLY A 246 -7.37 11.96 -16.60
N ALA A 247 -6.28 11.88 -15.83
CA ALA A 247 -5.28 12.92 -15.64
C ALA A 247 -3.92 12.30 -15.25
N PRO A 248 -2.78 12.96 -15.52
CA PRO A 248 -1.47 12.50 -15.08
C PRO A 248 -1.43 12.29 -13.57
N ILE A 249 -0.94 11.14 -13.11
CA ILE A 249 -0.64 10.92 -11.68
C ILE A 249 0.62 11.69 -11.33
N ASN A 250 0.58 12.49 -10.25
CA ASN A 250 1.75 13.14 -9.72
C ASN A 250 2.68 12.12 -9.07
N VAL A 251 3.94 12.17 -9.46
CA VAL A 251 5.00 11.30 -8.96
C VAL A 251 6.24 12.10 -8.59
N THR A 252 7.09 11.51 -7.78
CA THR A 252 8.41 12.04 -7.43
C THR A 252 9.42 10.91 -7.38
N THR A 253 10.70 11.24 -7.52
CA THR A 253 11.78 10.30 -7.18
C THR A 253 11.86 10.17 -5.66
N ALA A 254 12.01 8.94 -5.18
CA ALA A 254 12.27 8.60 -3.79
C ALA A 254 13.60 9.22 -3.31
N LYS A 255 13.82 9.35 -2.01
CA LYS A 255 14.96 10.09 -1.44
C LYS A 255 16.27 9.31 -1.40
N SER A 256 16.21 8.00 -1.19
CA SER A 256 17.35 7.12 -0.93
C SER A 256 17.56 6.06 -2.01
N VAL A 257 16.56 5.84 -2.87
CA VAL A 257 16.59 4.87 -3.97
C VAL A 257 16.14 5.50 -5.28
N ASP A 258 16.69 5.05 -6.42
CA ASP A 258 16.29 5.49 -7.77
C ASP A 258 14.98 4.83 -8.22
N LEU A 259 13.91 5.09 -7.47
CA LEU A 259 12.54 4.65 -7.74
C LEU A 259 11.59 5.84 -7.78
N VAL A 260 10.55 5.72 -8.59
CA VAL A 260 9.48 6.71 -8.71
C VAL A 260 8.30 6.26 -7.85
N VAL A 261 7.81 7.16 -7.00
CA VAL A 261 6.73 6.93 -6.02
C VAL A 261 5.60 7.97 -6.22
N PRO A 262 4.35 7.67 -5.84
CA PRO A 262 3.26 8.65 -5.95
C PRO A 262 3.49 9.80 -4.97
N ALA A 263 3.34 11.03 -5.44
CA ALA A 263 3.66 12.21 -4.65
C ALA A 263 2.70 12.43 -3.48
N GLU A 264 1.43 12.04 -3.64
CA GLU A 264 0.41 12.07 -2.57
C GLU A 264 0.38 10.78 -1.72
N ALA A 265 1.49 10.06 -1.61
CA ALA A 265 1.59 8.96 -0.64
C ALA A 265 1.56 9.50 0.80
N GLU A 266 0.89 8.80 1.71
CA GLU A 266 0.92 9.11 3.15
C GLU A 266 2.25 8.69 3.76
N ILE A 267 2.74 7.49 3.41
CA ILE A 267 4.02 6.95 3.90
C ILE A 267 4.71 6.22 2.76
N VAL A 268 6.00 6.52 2.56
CA VAL A 268 6.91 5.79 1.68
C VAL A 268 8.03 5.21 2.53
N ILE A 269 8.17 3.88 2.54
CA ILE A 269 9.27 3.18 3.20
C ILE A 269 10.28 2.80 2.12
N GLU A 270 11.49 3.35 2.22
CA GLU A 270 12.55 3.11 1.24
C GLU A 270 13.65 2.21 1.83
N GLY A 271 14.28 1.40 0.97
CA GLY A 271 15.41 0.58 1.39
C GLY A 271 15.85 -0.43 0.33
N PHE A 272 16.46 -1.52 0.79
CA PHE A 272 17.01 -2.55 -0.08
C PHE A 272 16.56 -3.94 0.35
N ILE A 273 16.19 -4.77 -0.62
CA ILE A 273 15.99 -6.20 -0.42
C ILE A 273 17.34 -6.90 -0.55
N ASP A 274 17.77 -7.56 0.52
CA ASP A 274 18.96 -8.43 0.51
C ASP A 274 18.65 -9.67 -0.34
N THR A 275 19.34 -9.82 -1.48
CA THR A 275 19.10 -10.94 -2.42
C THR A 275 19.84 -12.22 -2.05
N THR A 276 20.64 -12.18 -0.98
CA THR A 276 21.46 -13.30 -0.51
C THR A 276 20.85 -14.00 0.70
N LYS A 277 19.83 -13.40 1.32
CA LYS A 277 19.20 -13.90 2.54
C LYS A 277 17.70 -14.03 2.37
N VAL A 278 17.15 -14.99 3.08
CA VAL A 278 15.71 -15.15 3.29
C VAL A 278 15.47 -15.34 4.78
N GLU A 279 14.33 -14.86 5.27
CA GLU A 279 13.92 -15.02 6.66
C GLU A 279 12.54 -15.70 6.69
N PRO A 280 12.25 -16.56 7.68
CA PRO A 280 10.93 -17.17 7.82
C PRO A 280 9.80 -16.12 7.83
N GLU A 281 8.82 -16.32 6.97
CA GLU A 281 7.61 -15.49 6.84
C GLU A 281 6.39 -16.41 6.89
N GLY A 282 5.39 -16.00 7.67
CA GLY A 282 4.23 -16.81 7.97
C GLY A 282 4.38 -17.68 9.23
N PRO A 283 3.28 -18.26 9.75
CA PRO A 283 1.91 -18.21 9.20
C PRO A 283 1.30 -16.80 9.11
N PHE A 284 0.40 -16.63 8.15
CA PHE A 284 -0.43 -15.44 7.92
C PHE A 284 -1.77 -15.91 7.34
N GLY A 285 -2.89 -15.34 7.78
CA GLY A 285 -4.22 -15.67 7.25
C GLY A 285 -4.36 -15.30 5.77
N GLU A 286 -4.52 -16.28 4.88
CA GLU A 286 -4.67 -16.11 3.44
C GLU A 286 -6.13 -16.11 2.98
N SER A 287 -6.38 -15.58 1.77
CA SER A 287 -7.67 -15.63 1.06
C SER A 287 -8.01 -17.02 0.53
#